data_AF-A0A920EAD5-F1
#
_entry.id   AF-A0A920EAD5-F1
#
_cell.length_a   1.000
_cell.length_b   1.000
_cell.length_c   1.000
_cell.angle_alpha   90.00
_cell.angle_beta   90.00
_cell.angle_gamma   90.00
#
_symmetry.space_group_name_H-M   'P 1'
#
loop_
_entity.id
_entity.type
_entity.pdbx_description
1 polymer ?
#
loop_
_entity_poly.entity_id
_entity_poly.type
_entity_poly.pdbx_seq_one_letter_code
_entity_poly.pdbx_strand_id
1 'polypeptide(L)' 'MPSLRHEKYRPFIGPKLDDRQWPGRQIDKAPIWCSVDLRDGNQALIEPMDSARKMTCSNCW' A
#
# COMPACT_ATOMS: atom_id res chain seq x y z
N MET A 1 -12.21 32.83 -0.65
CA MET A 1 -12.13 31.42 -0.20
C MET A 1 -12.14 30.53 -1.44
N PRO A 2 -11.13 29.68 -1.68
CA PRO A 2 -11.16 28.80 -2.84
C PRO A 2 -12.30 27.77 -2.64
N SER A 3 -13.20 27.71 -3.62
CA SER A 3 -14.22 26.66 -3.70
C SER A 3 -13.52 25.31 -3.89
N LEU A 4 -13.70 24.40 -2.92
CA LEU A 4 -13.31 23.00 -3.07
C LEU A 4 -14.28 22.36 -4.09
N ARG A 5 -13.75 21.92 -5.24
CA ARG A 5 -14.55 21.26 -6.29
C ARG A 5 -14.80 19.79 -5.96
N HIS A 6 -15.76 19.53 -5.09
CA HIS A 6 -16.17 18.18 -4.71
C HIS A 6 -16.77 17.37 -5.87
N GLU A 7 -17.33 18.05 -6.88
CA GLU A 7 -17.93 17.43 -8.09
C GLU A 7 -16.94 16.59 -8.93
N LYS A 8 -15.64 16.82 -8.78
CA LYS A 8 -14.60 16.08 -9.51
C LYS A 8 -14.53 14.61 -9.08
N TYR A 9 -14.98 14.30 -7.86
CA TYR A 9 -14.84 12.98 -7.27
C TYR A 9 -16.21 12.34 -7.05
N ARG A 10 -16.36 11.09 -7.48
CA ARG A 10 -17.57 10.31 -7.27
C ARG A 10 -17.41 9.39 -6.06
N PRO A 11 -18.47 9.17 -5.25
CA PRO A 11 -18.41 8.19 -4.17
C PRO A 11 -18.12 6.77 -4.68
N PHE A 12 -17.29 6.04 -3.95
CA PHE A 12 -17.08 4.61 -4.20
C PHE A 12 -18.27 3.81 -3.68
N ILE A 13 -18.90 3.01 -4.56
CA ILE A 13 -20.14 2.30 -4.24
C ILE A 13 -19.90 1.00 -3.46
N GLY A 14 -18.67 0.43 -3.52
CA GLY A 14 -18.27 -0.74 -2.74
C GLY A 14 -19.04 -2.04 -3.05
N PRO A 15 -18.43 -3.21 -2.82
CA PRO A 15 -19.14 -4.49 -2.95
C PRO A 15 -20.08 -4.73 -1.77
N LYS A 16 -21.24 -5.38 -2.02
CA LYS A 16 -22.15 -5.84 -0.96
C LYS A 16 -21.62 -7.14 -0.37
N LEU A 17 -21.15 -7.07 0.89
CA LEU A 17 -20.64 -8.20 1.65
C LEU A 17 -21.44 -8.29 2.97
N ASP A 18 -22.61 -8.89 2.88
CA ASP A 18 -23.56 -8.99 3.99
C ASP A 18 -23.00 -9.90 5.11
N ASP A 19 -22.41 -11.06 4.74
CA ASP A 19 -21.88 -12.05 5.69
C ASP A 19 -20.36 -11.90 5.96
N ARG A 20 -19.84 -10.67 5.97
CA ARG A 20 -18.41 -10.42 6.16
C ARG A 20 -17.95 -10.89 7.55
N GLN A 21 -16.88 -11.69 7.58
CA GLN A 21 -16.38 -12.31 8.82
C GLN A 21 -15.18 -11.57 9.43
N TRP A 22 -14.52 -10.70 8.68
CA TRP A 22 -13.32 -10.00 9.15
C TRP A 22 -13.54 -9.09 10.38
N PRO A 23 -14.72 -8.48 10.65
CA PRO A 23 -14.90 -7.65 11.85
C PRO A 23 -14.83 -8.43 13.17
N GLY A 24 -15.16 -9.73 13.15
CA GLY A 24 -15.17 -10.58 14.34
C GLY A 24 -13.92 -11.45 14.52
N ARG A 25 -12.93 -11.34 13.62
CA ARG A 25 -11.72 -12.18 13.64
C ARG A 25 -10.53 -11.39 14.15
N GLN A 26 -9.78 -12.00 15.06
CA GLN A 26 -8.48 -11.51 15.49
C GLN A 26 -7.36 -12.17 14.66
N ILE A 27 -6.32 -11.42 14.35
CA ILE A 27 -5.12 -11.97 13.70
C ILE A 27 -4.35 -12.81 14.73
N ASP A 28 -4.15 -14.10 14.44
CA ASP A 28 -3.51 -15.07 15.33
C ASP A 28 -2.11 -15.50 14.87
N LYS A 29 -1.77 -15.26 13.60
CA LYS A 29 -0.50 -15.62 12.98
C LYS A 29 -0.01 -14.54 12.04
N ALA A 30 1.32 -14.46 11.89
CA ALA A 30 1.92 -13.59 10.89
C ALA A 30 1.55 -14.07 9.47
N PRO A 31 1.23 -13.14 8.55
CA PRO A 31 1.06 -13.48 7.13
C PRO A 31 2.41 -13.77 6.49
N ILE A 32 2.37 -14.30 5.25
CA ILE A 32 3.56 -14.35 4.40
C ILE A 32 3.86 -12.93 3.94
N TRP A 33 5.05 -12.43 4.23
CA TRP A 33 5.51 -11.13 3.80
C TRP A 33 6.14 -11.19 2.42
N CYS A 34 5.88 -10.19 1.58
CA CYS A 34 6.52 -9.99 0.30
C CYS A 34 7.01 -8.54 0.25
N SER A 35 8.32 -8.32 0.36
CA SER A 35 8.90 -6.98 0.24
C SER A 35 8.85 -6.53 -1.23
N VAL A 36 8.40 -5.29 -1.44
CA VAL A 36 8.31 -4.66 -2.77
C VAL A 36 9.20 -3.42 -2.87
N ASP A 37 10.07 -3.20 -1.88
CA ASP A 37 10.85 -1.97 -1.72
C ASP A 37 11.81 -1.72 -2.90
N LEU A 38 12.39 -2.78 -3.45
CA LEU A 38 13.32 -2.68 -4.59
C LEU A 38 12.62 -2.32 -5.91
N ARG A 39 11.30 -2.50 -6.01
CA ARG A 39 10.53 -2.21 -7.22
C ARG A 39 9.56 -1.05 -7.01
N ASP A 40 8.47 -1.28 -6.28
CA ASP A 40 7.43 -0.28 -6.04
C ASP A 40 7.97 0.88 -5.21
N GLY A 41 8.68 0.57 -4.12
CA GLY A 41 9.31 1.59 -3.27
C GLY A 41 10.31 2.43 -4.05
N ASN A 42 11.18 1.78 -4.83
CA ASN A 42 12.16 2.46 -5.67
C ASN A 42 11.54 3.37 -6.74
N GLN A 43 10.39 2.98 -7.31
CA GLN A 43 9.68 3.76 -8.34
C GLN A 43 9.03 5.02 -7.79
N ALA A 44 8.74 5.07 -6.49
CA ALA A 44 8.17 6.24 -5.84
C ALA A 44 9.23 7.29 -5.43
N LEU A 45 10.52 6.95 -5.50
CA LEU A 45 11.60 7.87 -5.16
C LEU A 45 11.81 8.91 -6.27
N ILE A 46 12.07 10.16 -5.87
CA ILE A 46 12.48 11.24 -6.78
C ILE A 46 13.81 10.85 -7.46
N GLU A 47 14.75 10.34 -6.68
CA GLU A 47 16.02 9.79 -7.16
C GLU A 47 16.02 8.27 -6.95
N PRO A 48 15.97 7.48 -8.04
CA PRO A 48 16.01 6.02 -7.94
C PRO A 48 17.27 5.53 -7.22
N MET A 49 17.14 4.43 -6.48
CA MET A 49 18.27 3.77 -5.83
C MET A 49 19.28 3.26 -6.86
N ASP A 50 20.54 3.49 -6.55
CA ASP A 50 21.69 2.86 -7.20
C ASP A 50 21.85 1.39 -6.76
N SER A 51 22.83 0.71 -7.36
CA SER A 51 23.11 -0.69 -7.06
C SER A 51 23.50 -0.93 -5.59
N ALA A 52 24.25 -0.02 -4.98
CA ALA A 52 24.71 -0.13 -3.60
C ALA A 52 23.52 -0.06 -2.61
N ARG A 53 22.65 0.94 -2.77
CA ARG A 53 21.45 1.11 -1.92
C ARG A 53 20.46 -0.04 -2.08
N LYS A 54 20.29 -0.57 -3.29
CA LYS A 54 19.47 -1.77 -3.52
C LYS A 54 20.04 -3.00 -2.80
N MET A 55 21.36 -3.17 -2.81
CA MET A 55 22.01 -4.27 -2.10
C MET A 55 21.87 -4.14 -0.59
N THR A 56 22.05 -2.95 -0.03
CA THR A 56 21.80 -2.69 1.40
C THR A 56 20.34 -2.97 1.76
N CYS A 57 19.40 -2.48 0.98
CA CYS A 57 17.98 -2.74 1.20
C CYS A 57 17.68 -4.25 1.16
N SER A 58 18.24 -4.99 0.21
CA SER A 58 18.07 -6.44 0.12
C SER A 58 18.65 -7.20 1.33
N ASN A 59 19.66 -6.64 2.01
CA ASN A 59 20.31 -7.26 3.16
C ASN A 59 19.67 -6.88 4.51
N CYS A 60 18.78 -5.88 4.51
CA CYS A 60 18.06 -5.43 5.70
C CYS A 60 16.66 -6.06 5.83
N TRP A 61 16.21 -6.78 4.80
CA TRP A 61 14.97 -7.56 4.79
C TRP A 61 15.22 -9.04 5.11
#